data_AF-A0A819P3U1-F1
#
_entry.id   AF-A0A819P3U1-F1
#
_cell.length_a   1.000
_cell.length_b   1.000
_cell.length_c   1.000
_cell.angle_alpha   90.00
_cell.angle_beta   90.00
_cell.angle_gamma   90.00
#
_symmetry.space_group_name_H-M   'P 1'
#
loop_
_entity.id
_entity.type
_entity.pdbx_description
1 polymer ?
#
loop_
_entity_poly.entity_id
_entity_poly.type
_entity_poly.pdbx_seq_one_letter_code
_entity_poly.pdbx_strand_id
1 'polypeptide(L)'
;MQIWSAITFSTNNDSWSLVFEDDIDLETLTLEVLQSFPNDLWNKPDLIYLGSCGNIPGSKIYEGAYGYRIHQALNPSCTHAYAIRSYVAAKLLRLLSSPRRAVDDEIVLLSKSQKLLVYSIHPPLAIQRSITSSNPSDVNPVKVSWSFQVKAHIDSMLRWWQGAEVLDKLKDSALAKADFEKAVEWREKNEHGIWKNGNRNNSGCVGC
;
A
#
# COMPACT_ATOMS: atom_id res chain seq x y z
N MET A 1 9.63 4.55 -12.00
CA MET A 1 11.00 5.11 -12.08
C MET A 1 11.01 6.62 -12.37
N GLN A 2 10.29 7.11 -13.39
CA GLN A 2 10.27 8.56 -13.72
C GLN A 2 9.79 9.46 -12.56
N ILE A 3 8.75 9.05 -11.81
CA ILE A 3 8.27 9.78 -10.63
C ILE A 3 9.39 9.98 -9.61
N TRP A 4 10.16 8.93 -9.31
CA TRP A 4 11.30 9.05 -8.39
C TRP A 4 12.37 9.99 -8.91
N SER A 5 12.66 9.96 -10.22
CA SER A 5 13.57 10.92 -10.84
C SER A 5 13.08 12.36 -10.65
N ALA A 6 11.77 12.61 -10.81
CA ALA A 6 11.20 13.94 -10.58
C ALA A 6 11.36 14.39 -9.12
N ILE A 7 11.11 13.48 -8.17
CA ILE A 7 11.25 13.74 -6.73
C ILE A 7 12.71 14.05 -6.36
N THR A 8 13.70 13.50 -7.06
CA THR A 8 15.12 13.82 -6.81
C THR A 8 15.49 15.28 -7.06
N PHE A 9 14.70 16.01 -7.87
CA PHE A 9 14.92 17.44 -8.11
C PHE A 9 14.36 18.34 -7.02
N SER A 10 13.68 17.79 -6.01
CA SER A 10 13.23 18.58 -4.85
C SER A 10 14.45 19.14 -4.11
N THR A 11 14.45 20.47 -3.89
CA THR A 11 15.55 21.17 -3.23
C THR A 11 15.55 20.99 -1.70
N ASN A 12 14.44 20.51 -1.13
CA ASN A 12 14.33 20.24 0.30
C ASN A 12 14.41 18.73 0.56
N ASN A 13 15.59 18.26 0.98
CA ASN A 13 15.85 16.84 1.24
C ASN A 13 15.07 16.25 2.41
N ASP A 14 14.54 17.10 3.30
CA ASP A 14 13.78 16.68 4.47
C ASP A 14 12.27 16.65 4.20
N SER A 15 11.84 17.15 3.03
CA SER A 15 10.43 17.12 2.63
C SER A 15 10.00 15.72 2.19
N TRP A 16 8.79 15.34 2.61
CA TRP A 16 8.13 14.12 2.16
C TRP A 16 7.30 14.41 0.92
N SER A 17 7.46 13.57 -0.09
CA SER A 17 6.58 13.50 -1.26
C SER A 17 5.60 12.37 -1.07
N LEU A 18 4.30 12.64 -1.23
CA LEU A 18 3.26 11.62 -1.27
C LEU A 18 3.12 11.15 -2.72
N VAL A 19 3.15 9.84 -2.93
CA VAL A 19 2.97 9.20 -4.23
C VAL A 19 1.74 8.31 -4.16
N PHE A 20 0.86 8.51 -5.13
CA PHE A 20 -0.43 7.85 -5.25
C PHE A 20 -0.58 7.25 -6.64
N GLU A 21 -1.17 6.06 -6.73
CA GLU A 21 -1.82 5.57 -7.95
C GLU A 21 -3.16 6.31 -8.15
N ASP A 22 -3.72 6.21 -9.35
CA ASP A 22 -4.90 6.97 -9.77
C ASP A 22 -6.22 6.43 -9.19
N ASP A 23 -6.23 5.20 -8.67
CA ASP A 23 -7.40 4.48 -8.19
C ASP A 23 -7.51 4.40 -6.66
N ILE A 24 -6.88 5.34 -5.96
CA ILE A 24 -6.90 5.43 -4.50
C ILE A 24 -7.98 6.40 -4.00
N ASP A 25 -8.66 5.99 -2.93
CA ASP A 25 -9.46 6.86 -2.07
C ASP A 25 -8.65 7.16 -0.80
N LEU A 26 -8.71 8.40 -0.33
CA LEU A 26 -8.09 8.81 0.93
C LEU A 26 -9.13 8.84 2.05
N GLU A 27 -8.73 8.37 3.22
CA GLU A 27 -9.51 8.50 4.46
C GLU A 27 -9.59 9.97 4.87
N THR A 28 -10.72 10.36 5.47
CA THR A 28 -10.99 11.77 5.82
C THR A 28 -9.94 12.36 6.77
N LEU A 29 -9.36 11.53 7.65
CA LEU A 29 -8.37 11.96 8.65
C LEU A 29 -6.91 11.81 8.17
N THR A 30 -6.67 11.61 6.87
CA THR A 30 -5.32 11.34 6.35
C THR A 30 -4.33 12.44 6.71
N LEU A 31 -4.72 13.71 6.56
CA LEU A 31 -3.83 14.83 6.82
C LEU A 31 -3.53 14.98 8.31
N GLU A 32 -4.54 14.85 9.16
CA GLU A 32 -4.45 14.93 10.61
C GLU A 32 -3.56 13.81 11.17
N VAL A 33 -3.72 12.59 10.66
CA VAL A 33 -2.87 11.46 11.03
C VAL A 33 -1.42 11.75 10.66
N LEU A 34 -1.13 12.15 9.43
CA LEU A 34 0.24 12.45 8.99
C LEU A 34 0.85 13.61 9.79
N GLN A 35 0.10 14.66 10.07
CA GLN A 35 0.60 15.79 10.87
C GLN A 35 0.84 15.43 12.34
N SER A 36 0.15 14.42 12.87
CA SER A 36 0.32 13.97 14.26
C SER A 36 1.54 13.07 14.49
N PHE A 37 2.28 12.70 13.45
CA PHE A 37 3.43 11.81 13.55
C PHE A 37 4.56 12.47 14.36
N PRO A 38 5.14 11.78 15.36
CA PRO A 38 6.33 12.26 16.05
C PRO A 38 7.50 12.49 15.08
N ASN A 39 8.24 13.58 15.28
CA ASN A 39 9.41 13.93 14.44
C ASN A 39 10.41 12.76 14.31
N ASP A 40 10.63 12.01 15.39
CA ASP A 40 11.54 10.87 15.39
C ASP A 40 11.09 9.73 14.47
N LEU A 41 9.78 9.60 14.25
CA LEU A 41 9.21 8.63 13.32
C LEU A 41 9.29 9.10 11.89
N TRP A 42 9.15 10.41 11.64
CA TRP A 42 9.42 10.96 10.33
C TRP A 42 10.88 10.82 9.94
N ASN A 43 11.84 10.83 10.86
CA ASN A 43 13.26 10.86 10.49
C ASN A 43 13.87 9.48 10.21
N LYS A 44 13.24 8.38 10.66
CA LYS A 44 13.83 7.03 10.59
C LYS A 44 13.60 6.28 9.25
N PRO A 45 12.37 6.11 8.76
CA PRO A 45 12.09 5.19 7.65
C PRO A 45 12.51 5.79 6.30
N ASP A 46 12.94 4.93 5.38
CA ASP A 46 13.12 5.30 3.98
C ASP A 46 11.75 5.53 3.31
N LEU A 47 10.77 4.67 3.60
CA LEU A 47 9.42 4.70 3.01
C LEU A 47 8.34 4.54 4.08
N ILE A 48 7.21 5.21 3.89
CA ILE A 48 6.02 5.05 4.73
C ILE A 48 4.84 4.70 3.84
N TYR A 49 4.32 3.49 3.96
CA TYR A 49 3.12 3.05 3.24
C TYR A 49 1.87 3.59 3.92
N LEU A 50 1.06 4.30 3.14
CA LEU A 50 -0.21 4.88 3.57
C LEU A 50 -1.36 3.90 3.37
N GLY A 51 -1.19 2.96 2.45
CA GLY A 51 -2.10 1.86 2.22
C GLY A 51 -1.39 0.52 2.12
N SER A 52 -2.15 -0.56 2.23
CA SER A 52 -1.59 -1.92 2.11
C SER A 52 -2.54 -2.83 1.34
N CYS A 53 -1.99 -3.68 0.47
CA CYS A 53 -2.74 -4.71 -0.25
C CYS A 53 -3.02 -5.94 0.62
N GLY A 54 -3.46 -5.74 1.87
CA GLY A 54 -3.76 -6.86 2.75
C GLY A 54 -2.53 -7.72 3.08
N ASN A 55 -1.41 -7.08 3.41
CA ASN A 55 -0.33 -7.77 4.11
C ASN A 55 -0.56 -7.67 5.61
N ILE A 56 -0.26 -8.74 6.33
CA ILE A 56 -0.20 -8.69 7.79
C ILE A 56 0.92 -7.71 8.17
N PRO A 57 0.63 -6.71 9.02
CA PRO A 57 1.67 -5.80 9.48
C PRO A 57 2.76 -6.55 10.25
N GLY A 58 3.98 -6.03 10.18
CA GLY A 58 5.04 -6.47 11.09
C GLY A 58 4.86 -5.92 12.50
N SER A 59 5.96 -5.83 13.24
CA SER A 59 5.97 -5.37 14.62
C SER A 59 5.43 -3.94 14.75
N LYS A 60 4.53 -3.72 15.72
CA LYS A 60 4.05 -2.37 16.08
C LYS A 60 5.20 -1.57 16.66
N ILE A 61 5.45 -0.40 16.09
CA ILE A 61 6.49 0.55 16.52
C ILE A 61 5.87 1.66 17.37
N TYR A 62 4.67 2.10 16.99
CA TYR A 62 4.01 3.24 17.59
C TYR A 62 2.50 3.13 17.48
N GLU A 63 1.83 3.81 18.41
CA GLU A 63 0.39 3.98 18.45
C GLU A 63 0.11 5.45 18.71
N GLY A 64 -0.58 6.09 17.78
CA GLY A 64 -0.81 7.52 17.78
C GLY A 64 -2.17 7.92 18.33
N ALA A 65 -2.35 9.24 18.45
CA ALA A 65 -3.67 9.82 18.62
C ALA A 65 -4.58 9.36 17.46
N TYR A 66 -5.90 9.30 17.66
CA TYR A 66 -6.86 8.79 16.66
C TYR A 66 -6.80 7.28 16.37
N GLY A 67 -6.01 6.52 17.13
CA GLY A 67 -6.01 5.05 17.07
C GLY A 67 -5.28 4.46 15.86
N TYR A 68 -4.54 5.26 15.09
CA TYR A 68 -3.62 4.73 14.09
C TYR A 68 -2.38 4.14 14.77
N ARG A 69 -1.75 3.22 14.08
CA ARG A 69 -0.54 2.52 14.48
C ARG A 69 0.45 2.54 13.35
N ILE A 70 1.72 2.60 13.70
CA ILE A 70 2.81 2.46 12.75
C ILE A 70 3.48 1.14 13.02
N HIS A 71 3.63 0.35 11.97
CA HIS A 71 4.27 -0.95 12.00
C HIS A 71 5.51 -0.95 11.11
N GLN A 72 6.47 -1.81 11.43
CA GLN A 72 7.54 -2.12 10.48
C GLN A 72 6.94 -2.96 9.34
N ALA A 73 7.10 -2.52 8.11
CA ALA A 73 6.57 -3.19 6.93
C ALA A 73 7.64 -4.11 6.31
N LEU A 74 7.61 -5.39 6.68
CA LEU A 74 8.54 -6.41 6.14
C LEU A 74 8.07 -7.00 4.80
N ASN A 75 6.79 -6.82 4.45
CA ASN A 75 6.21 -7.27 3.18
C ASN A 75 5.34 -6.16 2.55
N PRO A 76 5.92 -5.01 2.14
CA PRO A 76 5.17 -3.97 1.44
C PRO A 76 4.93 -4.38 -0.03
N SER A 77 3.90 -5.19 -0.30
CA SER A 77 3.69 -5.80 -1.62
C SER A 77 3.05 -4.92 -2.69
N CYS A 78 2.66 -3.67 -2.39
CA CYS A 78 1.96 -2.81 -3.35
C CYS A 78 2.32 -1.35 -3.16
N THR A 79 2.57 -0.63 -4.26
CA THR A 79 3.00 0.78 -4.27
C THR A 79 1.89 1.81 -4.50
N HIS A 80 0.61 1.48 -4.25
CA HIS A 80 -0.52 2.37 -4.56
C HIS A 80 -0.54 3.68 -3.77
N ALA A 81 0.00 3.69 -2.54
CA ALA A 81 0.07 4.90 -1.74
C ALA A 81 1.21 4.85 -0.73
N TYR A 82 2.18 5.74 -0.87
CA TYR A 82 3.31 5.84 0.05
C TYR A 82 3.91 7.25 0.08
N ALA A 83 4.61 7.55 1.17
CA ALA A 83 5.46 8.72 1.30
C ALA A 83 6.93 8.33 1.08
N ILE A 84 7.69 9.21 0.43
CA ILE A 84 9.13 9.06 0.14
C ILE A 84 9.86 10.41 0.21
N ARG A 85 11.14 10.40 0.59
CA ARG A 85 12.03 11.59 0.54
C ARG A 85 12.90 11.61 -0.70
N SER A 86 13.41 12.78 -1.10
CA SER A 86 14.24 12.95 -2.30
C SER A 86 15.49 12.04 -2.31
N TYR A 87 16.22 11.99 -1.20
CA TYR A 87 17.43 11.15 -1.10
C TYR A 87 17.08 9.66 -1.14
N VAL A 88 15.91 9.27 -0.64
CA VAL A 88 15.42 7.88 -0.73
C VAL A 88 15.01 7.55 -2.16
N ALA A 89 14.38 8.48 -2.88
CA ALA A 89 14.07 8.29 -4.31
C ALA A 89 15.35 8.05 -5.13
N ALA A 90 16.42 8.81 -4.88
CA ALA A 90 17.73 8.58 -5.48
C ALA A 90 18.33 7.22 -5.08
N LYS A 91 18.21 6.84 -3.79
CA LYS A 91 18.64 5.53 -3.28
C LYS A 91 17.89 4.39 -3.99
N LEU A 92 16.57 4.50 -4.19
CA LEU A 92 15.76 3.53 -4.91
C LEU A 92 16.16 3.41 -6.37
N LEU A 93 16.36 4.54 -7.08
CA LEU A 93 16.81 4.52 -8.48
C LEU A 93 18.14 3.76 -8.64
N ARG A 94 19.06 3.91 -7.68
CA ARG A 94 20.33 3.16 -7.67
C ARG A 94 20.13 1.68 -7.34
N LEU A 95 19.31 1.36 -6.33
CA LEU A 95 19.07 -0.02 -5.92
C LEU A 95 18.27 -0.82 -6.96
N LEU A 96 17.44 -0.12 -7.74
CA LEU A 96 16.52 -0.67 -8.73
C LEU A 96 16.92 -0.29 -10.16
N SER A 97 18.21 -0.02 -10.41
CA SER A 97 18.70 0.32 -11.76
C SER A 97 18.58 -0.85 -12.74
N SER A 98 18.53 -2.08 -12.22
CA SER A 98 18.40 -3.31 -12.99
C SER A 98 17.60 -4.34 -12.19
N PRO A 99 16.28 -4.09 -11.98
CA PRO A 99 15.45 -4.97 -11.17
C PRO A 99 15.31 -6.32 -11.88
N ARG A 100 15.38 -7.41 -11.12
CA ARG A 100 15.22 -8.77 -11.65
C ARG A 100 13.76 -9.22 -11.61
N ARG A 101 12.93 -8.51 -10.85
CA ARG A 101 11.51 -8.77 -10.62
C ARG A 101 10.70 -7.49 -10.79
N ALA A 102 9.40 -7.58 -10.55
CA ALA A 102 8.56 -6.41 -10.43
C ALA A 102 9.08 -5.49 -9.30
N VAL A 103 8.83 -4.19 -9.43
CA VAL A 103 9.45 -3.17 -8.57
C VAL A 103 9.00 -3.30 -7.11
N ASP A 104 7.73 -3.60 -6.90
CA ASP A 104 7.12 -3.98 -5.62
C ASP A 104 7.82 -5.18 -4.98
N ASP A 105 8.10 -6.25 -5.74
CA ASP A 105 8.83 -7.42 -5.25
C ASP A 105 10.24 -7.07 -4.79
N GLU A 106 10.94 -6.26 -5.58
CA GLU A 106 12.29 -5.83 -5.23
C GLU A 106 12.27 -4.96 -3.97
N ILE A 107 11.27 -4.09 -3.79
CA ILE A 107 11.12 -3.31 -2.55
C ILE A 107 10.89 -4.23 -1.34
N VAL A 108 10.11 -5.30 -1.48
CA VAL A 108 9.96 -6.32 -0.42
C VAL A 108 11.30 -6.95 -0.07
N LEU A 109 12.10 -7.35 -1.06
CA LEU A 109 13.43 -7.93 -0.82
C LEU A 109 14.40 -6.94 -0.17
N LEU A 110 14.37 -5.68 -0.61
CA LEU A 110 15.19 -4.62 -0.04
C LEU A 110 14.78 -4.31 1.41
N SER A 111 13.48 -4.37 1.73
CA SER A 111 12.99 -4.27 3.11
C SER A 111 13.46 -5.45 3.97
N LYS A 112 13.27 -6.69 3.49
CA LYS A 112 13.70 -7.92 4.19
C LYS A 112 15.21 -7.99 4.43
N SER A 113 16.00 -7.52 3.46
CA SER A 113 17.46 -7.46 3.56
C SER A 113 17.98 -6.21 4.29
N GLN A 114 17.08 -5.43 4.91
CA GLN A 114 17.39 -4.20 5.67
C GLN A 114 18.14 -3.13 4.86
N LYS A 115 18.06 -3.21 3.52
CA LYS A 115 18.57 -2.16 2.62
C LYS A 115 17.61 -0.98 2.54
N LEU A 116 16.33 -1.21 2.83
CA LEU A 116 15.31 -0.19 3.03
C LEU A 116 14.64 -0.37 4.39
N LEU A 117 14.49 0.72 5.14
CA LEU A 117 13.63 0.73 6.33
C LEU A 117 12.24 1.21 5.93
N VAL A 118 11.25 0.32 5.99
CA VAL A 118 9.90 0.62 5.53
C VAL A 118 8.92 0.53 6.70
N TYR A 119 8.10 1.55 6.88
CA TYR A 119 6.98 1.55 7.81
C TYR A 119 5.64 1.49 7.07
N SER A 120 4.59 1.05 7.75
CA SER A 120 3.21 1.09 7.27
C SER A 120 2.27 1.65 8.34
N ILE A 121 1.24 2.38 7.89
CA ILE A 121 0.19 2.94 8.74
C ILE A 121 -1.00 1.98 8.78
N HIS A 122 -1.52 1.74 9.99
CA HIS A 122 -2.62 0.83 10.27
C HIS A 122 -3.63 1.46 11.23
N PRO A 123 -4.91 1.58 10.88
CA PRO A 123 -5.52 1.23 9.59
C PRO A 123 -4.98 2.02 8.38
N PRO A 124 -5.13 1.50 7.14
CA PRO A 124 -4.78 2.22 5.92
C PRO A 124 -5.44 3.60 5.85
N LEU A 125 -4.67 4.62 5.45
CA LEU A 125 -5.16 5.97 5.15
C LEU A 125 -5.51 6.13 3.67
N ALA A 126 -4.93 5.30 2.82
CA ALA A 126 -5.24 5.25 1.40
C ALA A 126 -5.72 3.83 1.09
N ILE A 127 -6.90 3.74 0.49
CA ILE A 127 -7.53 2.48 0.11
C ILE A 127 -7.66 2.48 -1.40
N GLN A 128 -7.01 1.52 -2.05
CA GLN A 128 -7.28 1.23 -3.45
C GLN A 128 -8.71 0.71 -3.55
N ARG A 129 -9.54 1.30 -4.41
CA ARG A 129 -10.91 0.82 -4.62
C ARG A 129 -10.86 -0.65 -4.97
N SER A 130 -11.42 -1.50 -4.10
CA SER A 130 -11.48 -2.92 -4.40
C SER A 130 -12.35 -3.09 -5.64
N ILE A 131 -11.76 -3.69 -6.65
CA ILE A 131 -12.39 -4.15 -7.87
C ILE A 131 -13.66 -4.91 -7.52
N THR A 132 -14.82 -4.27 -7.66
CA THR A 132 -16.07 -5.01 -7.74
C THR A 132 -16.17 -5.58 -9.15
N SER A 133 -16.96 -6.64 -9.35
CA SER A 133 -17.18 -7.29 -10.66
C SER A 133 -17.63 -6.34 -11.78
N SER A 134 -18.02 -5.11 -11.43
CA SER A 134 -18.42 -4.05 -12.35
C SER A 134 -17.27 -3.14 -12.82
N ASN A 135 -16.08 -3.15 -12.19
CA ASN A 135 -14.95 -2.35 -12.65
C ASN A 135 -13.59 -2.95 -12.22
N PRO A 136 -13.08 -3.97 -12.92
CA PRO A 136 -11.79 -4.57 -12.61
C PRO A 136 -10.61 -3.75 -13.10
N SER A 137 -9.66 -3.51 -12.20
CA SER A 137 -8.32 -3.00 -12.51
C SER A 137 -7.43 -4.19 -12.89
N ASP A 138 -6.51 -3.92 -13.80
CA ASP A 138 -5.69 -4.94 -14.46
C ASP A 138 -4.75 -5.70 -13.50
N VAL A 139 -4.59 -5.22 -12.27
CA VAL A 139 -3.64 -5.75 -11.29
C VAL A 139 -4.26 -6.62 -10.18
N ASN A 140 -5.60 -6.68 -10.03
CA ASN A 140 -6.21 -7.52 -8.99
C ASN A 140 -7.67 -7.98 -9.26
N PRO A 141 -7.93 -8.92 -10.19
CA PRO A 141 -9.31 -9.34 -10.48
C PRO A 141 -9.93 -10.12 -9.30
N VAL A 142 -10.96 -9.54 -8.68
CA VAL A 142 -11.77 -10.17 -7.63
C VAL A 142 -12.57 -11.34 -8.20
N LYS A 143 -12.40 -12.52 -7.60
CA LYS A 143 -13.21 -13.71 -7.88
C LYS A 143 -14.59 -13.59 -7.25
N VAL A 144 -15.66 -13.76 -8.01
CA VAL A 144 -16.98 -14.10 -7.45
C VAL A 144 -17.79 -15.04 -8.36
N SER A 145 -18.05 -16.23 -7.80
CA SER A 145 -19.19 -17.15 -8.05
C SER A 145 -19.30 -17.95 -9.38
N TRP A 146 -20.01 -19.09 -9.27
CA TRP A 146 -19.98 -20.26 -10.16
C TRP A 146 -20.40 -20.04 -11.62
N SER A 147 -21.22 -19.03 -11.91
CA SER A 147 -21.64 -18.68 -13.26
C SER A 147 -20.50 -18.09 -14.11
N PHE A 148 -19.43 -17.61 -13.47
CA PHE A 148 -18.20 -17.15 -14.13
C PHE A 148 -17.36 -18.32 -14.68
N GLN A 149 -17.49 -19.51 -14.10
CA GLN A 149 -16.68 -20.68 -14.46
C GLN A 149 -17.03 -21.20 -15.87
N VAL A 150 -18.30 -21.13 -16.27
CA VAL A 150 -18.74 -21.61 -17.59
C VAL A 150 -18.32 -20.65 -18.70
N LYS A 151 -18.35 -19.34 -18.46
CA LYS A 151 -17.92 -18.34 -19.44
C LYS A 151 -16.39 -18.26 -19.55
N ALA A 152 -15.67 -18.44 -18.45
CA ALA A 152 -14.22 -18.58 -18.43
C ALA A 152 -13.72 -19.79 -19.21
N HIS A 153 -14.52 -20.87 -19.31
CA HIS A 153 -14.16 -22.02 -20.14
C HIS A 153 -14.23 -21.73 -21.65
N ILE A 154 -15.15 -20.86 -22.05
CA ILE A 154 -15.30 -20.40 -23.44
C ILE A 154 -14.17 -19.42 -23.80
N ASP A 155 -13.83 -18.51 -22.88
CA ASP A 155 -12.68 -17.60 -23.02
C ASP A 155 -11.33 -18.35 -22.98
N SER A 156 -11.26 -19.45 -22.23
CA SER A 156 -10.12 -20.37 -22.18
C SER A 156 -9.83 -21.05 -23.53
N MET A 157 -10.82 -21.18 -24.41
CA MET A 157 -10.57 -21.65 -25.79
C MET A 157 -10.10 -20.52 -26.72
N LEU A 158 -10.55 -19.28 -26.50
CA LEU A 158 -10.17 -18.12 -27.31
C LEU A 158 -8.77 -17.59 -26.98
N ARG A 159 -8.32 -17.66 -25.72
CA ARG A 159 -6.96 -17.25 -25.30
C ARG A 159 -5.89 -18.30 -25.56
N TRP A 160 -6.28 -19.51 -25.96
CA TRP A 160 -5.38 -20.57 -26.41
C TRP A 160 -4.62 -20.21 -27.72
N TRP A 161 -4.94 -19.08 -28.37
CA TRP A 161 -4.35 -18.75 -29.67
C TRP A 161 -3.25 -17.66 -29.70
N GLN A 162 -3.08 -16.74 -28.73
CA GLN A 162 -1.97 -15.73 -28.77
C GLN A 162 -1.56 -15.07 -27.42
N GLY A 163 -0.86 -15.73 -26.47
CA GLY A 163 -0.32 -14.97 -25.32
C GLY A 163 0.35 -15.70 -24.14
N ALA A 164 1.23 -16.67 -24.38
CA ALA A 164 1.86 -17.49 -23.35
C ALA A 164 3.13 -16.88 -22.69
N GLU A 165 3.10 -15.62 -22.23
CA GLU A 165 4.23 -15.01 -21.48
C GLU A 165 3.85 -14.24 -20.21
N VAL A 166 2.55 -13.98 -19.96
CA VAL A 166 2.08 -13.13 -18.85
C VAL A 166 1.79 -13.93 -17.57
N LEU A 167 1.45 -15.21 -17.67
CA LEU A 167 1.02 -16.04 -16.54
C LEU A 167 2.16 -16.56 -15.65
N ASP A 168 3.38 -16.68 -16.18
CA ASP A 168 4.54 -17.11 -15.40
C ASP A 168 5.10 -15.98 -14.52
N LYS A 169 4.92 -14.71 -14.92
CA LYS A 169 5.36 -13.54 -14.14
C LYS A 169 4.47 -13.25 -12.92
N LEU A 170 3.21 -13.68 -12.93
CA LEU A 170 2.27 -13.43 -11.84
C LEU A 170 2.36 -14.45 -10.70
N LYS A 171 2.94 -15.63 -10.92
CA LYS A 171 3.09 -16.64 -9.85
C LYS A 171 4.14 -16.27 -8.81
N ASP A 172 5.06 -15.36 -9.16
CA ASP A 172 6.16 -14.95 -8.28
C ASP A 172 6.02 -13.57 -7.65
N SER A 173 4.94 -12.84 -7.96
CA SER A 173 4.70 -11.49 -7.43
C SER A 173 4.33 -11.49 -5.95
N ALA A 174 4.60 -10.38 -5.28
CA ALA A 174 4.30 -10.15 -3.88
C ALA A 174 2.79 -10.08 -3.65
N LEU A 175 2.01 -9.67 -4.66
CA LEU A 175 0.55 -9.80 -4.70
C LEU A 175 0.10 -11.26 -4.64
N ALA A 176 0.74 -12.17 -5.39
CA ALA A 176 0.42 -13.60 -5.34
C ALA A 176 0.84 -14.26 -4.01
N LYS A 177 1.76 -13.63 -3.27
CA LYS A 177 2.25 -14.08 -1.96
C LYS A 177 1.53 -13.39 -0.78
N ALA A 178 0.63 -12.44 -1.04
CA ALA A 178 -0.16 -11.78 -0.01
C ALA A 178 -1.25 -12.74 0.50
N ASP A 179 -1.27 -12.98 1.81
CA ASP A 179 -2.28 -13.79 2.47
C ASP A 179 -3.47 -12.91 2.87
N PHE A 180 -4.34 -12.65 1.89
CA PHE A 180 -5.48 -11.77 2.04
C PHE A 180 -6.45 -12.24 3.13
N GLU A 181 -6.64 -13.55 3.30
CA GLU A 181 -7.53 -14.11 4.33
C GLU A 181 -6.99 -13.78 5.72
N LYS A 182 -5.71 -14.09 6.00
CA LYS A 182 -5.12 -13.75 7.30
C LYS A 182 -5.03 -12.25 7.54
N ALA A 183 -4.83 -11.45 6.49
CA ALA A 183 -4.81 -10.00 6.64
C ALA A 183 -6.21 -9.43 6.92
N VAL A 184 -7.27 -10.02 6.35
CA VAL A 184 -8.66 -9.68 6.69
C VAL A 184 -8.96 -10.09 8.12
N GLU A 185 -8.66 -11.31 8.54
CA GLU A 185 -8.84 -11.75 9.94
C GLU A 185 -8.10 -10.86 10.93
N TRP A 186 -6.84 -10.52 10.61
CA TRP A 186 -6.04 -9.61 11.43
C TRP A 186 -6.71 -8.23 11.50
N ARG A 187 -7.20 -7.71 10.37
CA ARG A 187 -7.89 -6.41 10.30
C ARG A 187 -9.15 -6.41 11.14
N GLU A 188 -10.00 -7.42 10.99
CA GLU A 188 -11.25 -7.53 11.75
C GLU A 188 -10.98 -7.64 13.25
N LYS A 189 -9.93 -8.34 13.66
CA LYS A 189 -9.56 -8.48 15.07
C LYS A 189 -8.92 -7.22 15.65
N ASN A 190 -8.13 -6.48 14.87
CA ASN A 190 -7.23 -5.45 15.39
C ASN A 190 -7.58 -4.02 14.96
N GLU A 191 -8.46 -3.83 13.98
CA GLU A 191 -8.86 -2.51 13.43
C GLU A 191 -10.35 -2.21 13.59
N HIS A 192 -11.14 -3.10 14.19
CA HIS A 192 -12.57 -2.89 14.37
C HIS A 192 -12.86 -1.71 15.32
N GLY A 193 -13.72 -0.77 14.87
CA GLY A 193 -14.23 0.32 15.69
C GLY A 193 -13.40 1.62 15.69
N ILE A 194 -12.19 1.62 15.13
CA ILE A 194 -11.31 2.82 15.06
C ILE A 194 -12.00 3.94 14.27
N TRP A 195 -12.56 3.62 13.11
CA TRP A 195 -13.21 4.62 12.24
C TRP A 195 -14.66 4.95 12.60
N LYS A 196 -15.33 4.11 13.40
CA LYS A 196 -16.75 4.32 13.75
C LYS A 196 -16.96 5.37 14.85
N ASN A 197 -15.90 5.74 15.57
CA ASN A 197 -15.98 6.65 16.72
C ASN A 197 -15.52 8.09 16.44
N GLY A 198 -15.06 8.40 15.23
CA GLY A 198 -14.62 9.76 14.84
C GLY A 198 -15.73 10.82 14.79
N ASN A 199 -17.00 10.44 14.98
CA ASN A 199 -18.16 11.33 14.81
C ASN A 199 -18.95 11.59 16.11
N ARG A 200 -18.35 11.39 17.30
CA ARG A 200 -19.04 11.54 18.60
C ARG A 200 -18.53 12.64 19.53
N ASN A 201 -17.82 13.64 19.03
CA ASN A 201 -17.60 14.90 19.76
C ASN A 201 -18.22 16.08 19.02
N ASN A 202 -19.54 16.03 18.85
CA ASN A 202 -20.35 17.22 18.62
C ASN A 202 -21.02 17.57 19.96
N SER A 203 -20.26 18.24 20.83
CA SER A 203 -20.80 18.83 22.06
C SER A 203 -20.10 20.15 22.33
N GLY A 204 -20.79 21.24 21.99
CA GLY A 204 -20.54 22.55 22.59
C GLY A 204 -20.13 23.68 21.65
N CYS A 205 -20.97 24.05 20.68
CA CYS A 205 -21.07 25.47 20.33
C CYS A 205 -21.85 26.17 21.46
N VAL A 206 -21.13 26.83 22.36
CA VAL A 206 -21.66 27.88 23.23
C VAL A 206 -20.69 29.05 23.17
N GLY A 207 -21.12 30.13 22.51
CA GLY A 207 -20.58 31.48 22.68
C GLY A 207 -19.28 31.82 21.97
N CYS A 208 -19.42 32.47 20.81
CA CYS A 208 -18.68 33.67 20.36
C CYS A 208 -19.49 34.33 19.25
#